data_AF-H5WTZ2-F1
#
_entry.id   AF-H5WTZ2-F1
#
_cell.length_a   1.000
_cell.length_b   1.000
_cell.length_c   1.000
_cell.angle_alpha   90.00
_cell.angle_beta   90.00
_cell.angle_gamma   90.00
#
_symmetry.space_group_name_H-M   'P 1'
#
loop_
_entity.id
_entity.type
_entity.pdbx_description
1 polymer ?
#
loop_
_entity_poly.entity_id
_entity_poly.type
_entity_poly.pdbx_seq_one_letter_code
_entity_poly.pdbx_strand_id
1 'polypeptide(L)'
;MSVIESHHMVDAIRRVQRMDLRQREQLAEEVHARQPQLFFSVLALQRHGATLEQLEVVLNLLLVFHEAMKGSGLVWPVISEAVQERCLARIAGRLSYAEGLTPELHAQAASDASSNPSEPVLLAYAIATLQDEGLAGIKTEAEKFLMLAALNLVACIAETAPQRVRPK
;
A
#
# COMPACT_ATOMS: atom_id res chain seq x y z
N MET A 1 -11.88 10.80 7.67
CA MET A 1 -11.59 9.89 8.80
C MET A 1 -11.04 8.60 8.22
N SER A 2 -9.90 8.11 8.72
CA SER A 2 -9.34 6.82 8.31
C SER A 2 -10.31 5.69 8.69
N VAL A 3 -10.46 4.73 7.78
CA VAL A 3 -11.31 3.56 7.99
C VAL A 3 -10.53 2.50 8.76
N ILE A 4 -9.25 2.33 8.40
CA ILE A 4 -8.34 1.37 9.03
C ILE A 4 -7.61 2.03 10.20
N GLU A 5 -8.18 1.86 11.39
CA GLU A 5 -7.57 2.28 12.64
C GLU A 5 -6.32 1.45 13.01
N SER A 6 -5.49 2.00 13.91
CA SER A 6 -4.22 1.38 14.34
C SER A 6 -4.37 -0.04 14.87
N HIS A 7 -5.45 -0.35 15.58
CA HIS A 7 -5.66 -1.68 16.13
C HIS A 7 -5.87 -2.75 15.04
N HIS A 8 -6.57 -2.41 13.95
CA HIS A 8 -6.71 -3.32 12.80
C HIS A 8 -5.35 -3.66 12.18
N MET A 9 -4.47 -2.66 12.05
CA MET A 9 -3.12 -2.87 11.53
C MET A 9 -2.28 -3.74 12.46
N VAL A 10 -2.29 -3.47 13.77
CA VAL A 10 -1.56 -4.27 14.77
C VAL A 10 -2.02 -5.73 14.74
N ASP A 11 -3.34 -5.97 14.67
CA ASP A 11 -3.89 -7.32 14.63
C ASP A 11 -3.59 -8.04 13.31
N ALA A 12 -3.66 -7.32 12.18
CA ALA A 12 -3.30 -7.84 10.86
C ALA A 12 -1.82 -8.25 10.80
N ILE A 13 -0.91 -7.39 11.26
CA ILE A 13 0.52 -7.68 11.34
C ILE A 13 0.76 -8.95 12.16
N ARG A 14 0.22 -9.00 13.39
CA ARG A 14 0.39 -10.16 14.27
C ARG A 14 -0.17 -11.44 13.66
N ARG A 15 -1.30 -11.35 12.96
CA ARG A 15 -1.92 -12.50 12.30
C ARG A 15 -1.04 -13.02 11.18
N VAL A 16 -0.62 -12.16 10.26
CA VAL A 16 0.22 -12.53 9.11
C VAL A 16 1.58 -13.06 9.55
N GLN A 17 2.18 -12.50 10.62
CA GLN A 17 3.44 -12.97 11.20
C GLN A 17 3.35 -14.38 11.82
N ARG A 18 2.16 -14.79 12.28
CA ARG A 18 1.93 -16.11 12.87
C ARG A 18 1.54 -17.18 11.85
N MET A 19 1.31 -16.78 10.60
CA MET A 19 0.90 -17.71 9.55
C MET A 19 2.07 -18.60 9.12
N ASP A 20 1.78 -19.87 8.94
CA ASP A 20 2.66 -20.76 8.18
C ASP A 20 2.54 -20.50 6.66
N LEU A 21 3.37 -21.20 5.89
CA LEU A 21 3.40 -21.05 4.43
C LEU A 21 2.03 -21.36 3.78
N ARG A 22 1.34 -22.40 4.25
CA ARG A 22 0.05 -22.82 3.69
C ARG A 22 -1.03 -21.79 3.97
N GLN A 23 -1.01 -21.20 5.16
CA GLN A 23 -1.94 -20.13 5.53
C GLN A 23 -1.67 -18.85 4.72
N ARG A 24 -0.40 -18.53 4.45
CA ARG A 24 -0.04 -17.39 3.59
C ARG A 24 -0.47 -17.62 2.14
N GLU A 25 -0.31 -18.83 1.62
CA GLU A 25 -0.79 -19.23 0.29
C GLU A 25 -2.31 -19.06 0.18
N GLN A 26 -3.07 -19.57 1.15
CA GLN A 26 -4.53 -19.39 1.20
C GLN A 26 -4.93 -17.92 1.27
N LEU A 27 -4.20 -17.10 2.03
CA LEU A 27 -4.45 -15.66 2.08
C LEU A 27 -4.15 -14.99 0.74
N ALA A 28 -3.09 -15.39 0.04
CA ALA A 28 -2.78 -14.91 -1.30
C ALA A 28 -3.87 -15.28 -2.31
N GLU A 29 -4.41 -16.51 -2.25
CA GLU A 29 -5.57 -16.92 -3.06
C GLU A 29 -6.80 -16.05 -2.75
N GLU A 30 -7.06 -15.74 -1.48
CA GLU A 30 -8.15 -14.86 -1.07
C GLU A 30 -7.97 -13.44 -1.62
N VAL A 31 -6.75 -12.90 -1.53
CA VAL A 31 -6.39 -11.59 -2.11
C VAL A 31 -6.60 -11.60 -3.62
N HIS A 32 -6.16 -12.64 -4.32
CA HIS A 32 -6.39 -12.78 -5.75
C HIS A 32 -7.89 -12.82 -6.09
N ALA A 33 -8.70 -13.53 -5.31
CA ALA A 33 -10.14 -13.60 -5.53
C ALA A 33 -10.87 -12.28 -5.25
N ARG A 34 -10.42 -11.49 -4.26
CA ARG A 34 -11.11 -10.26 -3.83
C ARG A 34 -10.53 -8.97 -4.40
N GLN A 35 -9.23 -8.95 -4.68
CA GLN A 35 -8.47 -7.80 -5.16
C GLN A 35 -7.46 -8.23 -6.24
N PRO A 36 -7.92 -8.86 -7.35
CA PRO A 36 -7.05 -9.43 -8.37
C PRO A 36 -6.06 -8.42 -8.93
N GLN A 37 -6.49 -7.17 -9.15
CA GLN A 37 -5.61 -6.13 -9.70
C GLN A 37 -4.49 -5.72 -8.74
N LEU A 38 -4.75 -5.64 -7.43
CA LEU A 38 -3.67 -5.41 -6.47
C LEU A 38 -2.67 -6.57 -6.47
N PHE A 39 -3.18 -7.80 -6.49
CA PHE A 39 -2.33 -8.98 -6.55
C PHE A 39 -1.44 -9.01 -7.79
N PHE A 40 -2.02 -8.82 -8.98
CA PHE A 40 -1.27 -8.82 -10.23
C PHE A 40 -0.29 -7.64 -10.33
N SER A 41 -0.62 -6.47 -9.79
CA SER A 41 0.29 -5.32 -9.76
C SER A 41 1.57 -5.62 -8.97
N VAL A 42 1.48 -6.42 -7.90
CA VAL A 42 2.65 -6.89 -7.16
C VAL A 42 3.44 -7.89 -8.00
N LEU A 43 2.79 -8.91 -8.57
CA LEU A 43 3.48 -9.92 -9.40
C LEU A 43 4.19 -9.32 -10.63
N ALA A 44 3.64 -8.24 -11.20
CA ALA A 44 4.22 -7.53 -12.33
C ALA A 44 5.62 -6.96 -12.03
N LEU A 45 5.98 -6.74 -10.76
CA LEU A 45 7.28 -6.23 -10.35
C LEU A 45 8.46 -7.10 -10.82
N GLN A 46 8.28 -8.42 -10.97
CA GLN A 46 9.33 -9.27 -11.53
C GLN A 46 9.69 -8.90 -12.96
N ARG A 47 8.73 -8.40 -13.76
CA ARG A 47 8.97 -7.91 -15.12
C ARG A 47 9.81 -6.63 -15.14
N HIS A 48 9.91 -5.95 -14.00
CA HIS A 48 10.73 -4.77 -13.77
C HIS A 48 12.04 -5.10 -13.02
N GLY A 49 12.42 -6.38 -12.95
CA GLY A 49 13.70 -6.82 -12.41
C GLY A 49 13.73 -7.02 -10.89
N ALA A 50 12.59 -6.97 -10.20
CA ALA A 50 12.53 -7.29 -8.77
C ALA A 50 12.89 -8.77 -8.52
N THR A 51 13.73 -9.02 -7.51
CA THR A 51 14.02 -10.39 -7.05
C THR A 51 12.81 -10.99 -6.35
N LEU A 52 12.80 -12.31 -6.12
CA LEU A 52 11.75 -12.96 -5.34
C LEU A 52 11.70 -12.44 -3.90
N GLU A 53 12.84 -12.15 -3.29
CA GLU A 53 12.95 -11.57 -1.95
C GLU A 53 12.31 -10.17 -1.90
N GLN A 54 12.62 -9.32 -2.89
CA GLN A 54 12.02 -8.00 -3.02
C GLN A 54 10.51 -8.06 -3.27
N LEU A 55 10.08 -9.00 -4.12
CA LEU A 55 8.67 -9.25 -4.39
C LEU A 55 7.93 -9.67 -3.09
N GLU A 56 8.55 -10.53 -2.29
CA GLU A 56 7.99 -11.01 -1.03
C GLU A 56 7.73 -9.87 -0.04
N VAL A 57 8.57 -8.84 -0.01
CA VAL A 57 8.34 -7.64 0.83
C VAL A 57 7.01 -6.97 0.48
N VAL A 58 6.78 -6.68 -0.80
CA VAL A 58 5.55 -5.98 -1.25
C VAL A 58 4.34 -6.91 -1.17
N LEU A 59 4.53 -8.21 -1.42
CA LEU A 59 3.48 -9.21 -1.21
C LEU A 59 3.06 -9.27 0.26
N ASN A 60 4.02 -9.27 1.20
CA ASN A 60 3.73 -9.25 2.62
C ASN A 60 2.97 -7.98 3.05
N LEU A 61 3.31 -6.82 2.49
CA LEU A 61 2.52 -5.59 2.67
C LEU A 61 1.07 -5.78 2.22
N LEU A 62 0.86 -6.34 1.02
CA LEU A 62 -0.48 -6.60 0.49
C LEU A 62 -1.27 -7.56 1.39
N LEU A 63 -0.66 -8.64 1.90
CA LEU A 63 -1.31 -9.58 2.82
C LEU A 63 -1.73 -8.90 4.12
N VAL A 64 -0.86 -8.08 4.72
CA VAL A 64 -1.17 -7.32 5.95
C VAL A 64 -2.29 -6.32 5.70
N PHE A 65 -2.25 -5.58 4.59
CA PHE A 65 -3.29 -4.61 4.26
C PHE A 65 -4.64 -5.29 4.03
N HIS A 66 -4.66 -6.45 3.38
CA HIS A 66 -5.89 -7.23 3.19
C HIS A 66 -6.48 -7.71 4.51
N GLU A 67 -5.66 -8.20 5.44
CA GLU A 67 -6.13 -8.57 6.79
C GLU A 67 -6.62 -7.35 7.58
N ALA A 68 -6.00 -6.18 7.41
CA ALA A 68 -6.48 -4.95 8.05
C ALA A 68 -7.81 -4.46 7.46
N MET A 69 -7.97 -4.55 6.13
CA MET A 69 -9.23 -4.30 5.44
C MET A 69 -10.33 -5.24 5.96
N LYS A 70 -10.05 -6.53 6.11
CA LYS A 70 -10.99 -7.51 6.71
C LYS A 70 -11.32 -7.16 8.17
N GLY A 71 -10.30 -6.80 8.95
CA GLY A 71 -10.44 -6.41 10.35
C GLY A 71 -11.37 -5.20 10.55
N SER A 72 -11.42 -4.28 9.59
CA SER A 72 -12.33 -3.12 9.65
C SER A 72 -13.82 -3.48 9.63
N GLY A 73 -14.16 -4.72 9.26
CA GLY A 73 -15.55 -5.19 9.17
C GLY A 73 -16.36 -4.58 8.02
N LEU A 74 -15.73 -3.76 7.16
CA LEU A 74 -16.40 -3.12 6.03
C LEU A 74 -16.32 -3.97 4.76
N VAL A 75 -17.26 -3.74 3.84
CA VAL A 75 -17.23 -4.30 2.49
C VAL A 75 -16.42 -3.38 1.60
N TRP A 76 -15.24 -3.84 1.19
CA TRP A 76 -14.34 -3.10 0.31
C TRP A 76 -14.69 -3.39 -1.15
N PRO A 77 -14.77 -2.36 -2.01
CA PRO A 77 -14.93 -2.58 -3.45
C PRO A 77 -13.68 -3.21 -4.04
N VAL A 78 -13.84 -3.90 -5.16
CA VAL A 78 -12.69 -4.36 -5.96
C VAL A 78 -11.99 -3.13 -6.53
N ILE A 79 -10.69 -3.01 -6.26
CA ILE A 79 -9.87 -1.93 -6.80
C ILE A 79 -9.60 -2.25 -8.27
N SER A 80 -10.03 -1.36 -9.16
CA SER A 80 -9.82 -1.50 -10.60
C SER A 80 -8.46 -0.99 -11.04
N GLU A 81 -8.02 -1.45 -12.21
CA GLU A 81 -6.82 -0.93 -12.88
C GLU A 81 -6.88 0.59 -13.06
N ALA A 82 -8.04 1.14 -13.46
CA ALA A 82 -8.23 2.58 -13.58
C ALA A 82 -8.04 3.34 -12.25
N VAL A 83 -8.34 2.73 -11.10
CA VAL A 83 -8.03 3.32 -9.78
C VAL A 83 -6.51 3.27 -9.54
N GLN A 84 -5.86 2.15 -9.83
CA GLN A 84 -4.41 2.02 -9.69
C GLN A 84 -3.66 3.03 -10.55
N GLU A 85 -4.03 3.20 -11.82
CA GLU A 85 -3.43 4.16 -12.73
C GLU A 85 -3.58 5.60 -12.22
N ARG A 86 -4.78 6.00 -11.79
CA ARG A 86 -5.01 7.34 -11.22
C ARG A 86 -4.21 7.56 -9.94
N CYS A 87 -4.17 6.57 -9.05
CA CYS A 87 -3.37 6.63 -7.83
C CYS A 87 -1.88 6.77 -8.15
N LEU A 88 -1.38 5.98 -9.10
CA LEU A 88 0.02 5.99 -9.52
C LEU A 88 0.40 7.33 -10.18
N ALA A 89 -0.45 7.84 -11.08
CA ALA A 89 -0.25 9.15 -11.72
C ALA A 89 -0.18 10.28 -10.68
N ARG A 90 -1.04 10.23 -9.64
CA ARG A 90 -1.01 11.19 -8.53
C ARG A 90 0.26 11.07 -7.69
N ILE A 91 0.74 9.86 -7.43
CA ILE A 91 2.02 9.63 -6.73
C ILE A 91 3.19 10.16 -7.56
N ALA A 92 3.27 9.78 -8.83
CA ALA A 92 4.32 10.21 -9.75
C ALA A 92 4.33 11.74 -9.89
N GLY A 93 3.18 12.37 -10.07
CA GLY A 93 3.07 13.83 -10.14
C GLY A 93 3.55 14.53 -8.86
N ARG A 94 3.28 13.96 -7.68
CA ARG A 94 3.79 14.48 -6.40
C ARG A 94 5.31 14.35 -6.29
N LEU A 95 5.88 13.22 -6.72
CA LEU A 95 7.33 13.01 -6.71
C LEU A 95 8.03 13.97 -7.68
N SER A 96 7.53 14.09 -8.92
CA SER A 96 8.08 15.03 -9.91
C SER A 96 7.93 16.49 -9.49
N TYR A 97 6.83 16.85 -8.81
CA TYR A 97 6.69 18.18 -8.22
C TYR A 97 7.75 18.42 -7.13
N ALA A 98 7.96 17.43 -6.25
CA ALA A 98 8.89 17.52 -5.14
C ALA A 98 10.37 17.64 -5.59
N GLU A 99 10.79 16.99 -6.68
CA GLU A 99 12.17 17.05 -7.19
C GLU A 99 12.67 18.47 -7.50
N GLY A 100 11.77 19.43 -7.73
CA GLY A 100 12.09 20.83 -8.01
C GLY A 100 11.91 21.81 -6.84
N LEU A 101 11.57 21.32 -5.64
CA LEU A 101 11.24 22.19 -4.50
C LEU A 101 12.44 22.55 -3.64
N THR A 102 12.37 23.74 -3.04
CA THR A 102 13.27 24.09 -1.93
C THR A 102 12.84 23.33 -0.65
N PRO A 103 13.73 23.16 0.34
CA PRO A 103 13.41 22.49 1.61
C PRO A 103 12.16 23.03 2.32
N GLU A 104 11.89 24.33 2.23
CA GLU A 104 10.70 24.97 2.82
C GLU A 104 9.42 24.55 2.10
N LEU A 105 9.48 24.45 0.76
CA LEU A 105 8.35 24.00 -0.06
C LEU A 105 8.11 22.49 0.07
N HIS A 106 9.14 21.70 0.39
CA HIS A 106 8.97 20.28 0.73
C HIS A 106 8.08 20.08 1.98
N ALA A 107 8.30 20.87 3.03
CA ALA A 107 7.48 20.79 4.24
C ALA A 107 6.02 21.19 3.96
N GLN A 108 5.82 22.22 3.13
CA GLN A 108 4.48 22.66 2.70
C GLN A 108 3.78 21.60 1.84
N ALA A 109 4.48 21.03 0.86
CA ALA A 109 3.94 19.98 -0.02
C ALA A 109 3.62 18.68 0.74
N ALA A 110 4.42 18.32 1.76
CA ALA A 110 4.13 17.19 2.64
C ALA A 110 2.87 17.42 3.48
N SER A 111 2.68 18.65 3.99
CA SER A 111 1.45 19.05 4.68
C SER A 111 0.23 18.98 3.75
N ASP A 112 0.33 19.52 2.54
CA ASP A 112 -0.79 19.53 1.58
C ASP A 112 -1.14 18.10 1.10
N ALA A 113 -0.14 17.22 0.97
CA ALA A 113 -0.36 15.81 0.60
C ALA A 113 -1.15 15.03 1.66
N SER A 114 -1.08 15.45 2.93
CA SER A 114 -1.80 14.83 4.06
C SER A 114 -3.28 15.21 4.16
N SER A 115 -3.74 16.17 3.35
CA SER A 115 -5.14 16.64 3.31
C SER A 115 -6.09 15.73 2.49
N ASN A 116 -5.55 14.76 1.74
CA ASN A 116 -6.33 13.73 1.05
C ASN A 116 -6.76 12.61 2.03
N PRO A 117 -7.84 11.85 1.77
CA PRO A 117 -8.21 10.73 2.63
C PRO A 117 -7.05 9.75 2.66
N SER A 118 -6.30 9.77 3.76
CA SER A 118 -5.13 8.95 3.96
C SER A 118 -5.49 7.84 4.94
N GLU A 119 -4.92 6.67 4.68
CA GLU A 119 -4.74 5.64 5.69
C GLU A 119 -3.31 5.82 6.25
N PRO A 120 -3.10 6.78 7.19
CA PRO A 120 -1.75 7.16 7.62
C PRO A 120 -1.01 6.01 8.29
N VAL A 121 -1.75 5.10 8.94
CA VAL A 121 -1.17 3.91 9.56
C VAL A 121 -0.65 2.93 8.50
N LEU A 122 -1.37 2.74 7.39
CA LEU A 122 -0.91 1.91 6.28
C LEU A 122 0.34 2.52 5.63
N LEU A 123 0.34 3.84 5.41
CA LEU A 123 1.48 4.54 4.84
C LEU A 123 2.72 4.42 5.74
N ALA A 124 2.57 4.67 7.04
CA ALA A 124 3.67 4.57 8.00
C ALA A 124 4.25 3.14 8.03
N TYR A 125 3.39 2.13 8.03
CA TYR A 125 3.83 0.74 7.97
C TYR A 125 4.58 0.42 6.67
N ALA A 126 4.05 0.81 5.51
CA ALA A 126 4.72 0.60 4.22
C ALA A 126 6.12 1.25 4.18
N ILE A 127 6.24 2.51 4.62
CA ILE A 127 7.51 3.23 4.64
C ILE A 127 8.49 2.55 5.59
N ALA A 128 8.07 2.20 6.81
CA ALA A 128 8.91 1.51 7.78
C ALA A 128 9.40 0.16 7.26
N THR A 129 8.51 -0.67 6.67
CA THR A 129 8.90 -1.95 6.08
C THR A 129 9.92 -1.77 4.96
N LEU A 130 9.74 -0.80 4.05
CA LEU A 130 10.72 -0.56 2.99
C LEU A 130 12.06 -0.03 3.54
N GLN A 131 12.05 0.72 4.64
CA GLN A 131 13.28 1.18 5.30
C GLN A 131 14.04 0.04 5.95
N ASP A 132 13.34 -0.81 6.70
CA ASP A 132 13.93 -1.96 7.40
C ASP A 132 14.54 -2.97 6.42
N GLU A 133 13.94 -3.13 5.25
CA GLU A 133 14.44 -4.00 4.17
C GLU A 133 15.48 -3.31 3.25
N GLY A 134 15.88 -2.07 3.57
CA GLY A 134 16.90 -1.34 2.82
C GLY A 134 16.46 -0.85 1.42
N LEU A 135 15.16 -0.87 1.13
CA LEU A 135 14.54 -0.50 -0.16
C LEU A 135 14.12 0.97 -0.24
N ALA A 136 14.28 1.74 0.84
CA ALA A 136 13.92 3.17 0.87
C ALA A 136 14.91 4.07 0.10
N GLY A 137 16.15 3.62 -0.13
CA GLY A 137 17.22 4.42 -0.74
C GLY A 137 17.25 4.47 -2.27
N ILE A 138 16.27 3.84 -2.95
CA ILE A 138 16.11 3.72 -4.41
C ILE A 138 17.44 3.81 -5.19
N LYS A 139 18.12 2.68 -5.32
CA LYS A 139 19.40 2.54 -6.04
C LYS A 139 19.22 1.96 -7.43
N THR A 140 18.13 1.23 -7.64
CA THR A 140 17.83 0.52 -8.88
C THR A 140 16.45 0.87 -9.41
N GLU A 141 16.23 0.63 -10.69
CA GLU A 141 14.91 0.80 -11.30
C GLU A 141 13.88 -0.15 -10.67
N ALA A 142 14.28 -1.38 -10.34
CA ALA A 142 13.46 -2.33 -9.60
C ALA A 142 13.01 -1.76 -8.24
N GLU A 143 13.95 -1.18 -7.46
CA GLU A 143 13.63 -0.52 -6.19
C GLU A 143 12.67 0.66 -6.33
N LYS A 144 12.79 1.42 -7.42
CA LYS A 144 11.82 2.49 -7.75
C LYS A 144 10.42 1.91 -7.94
N PHE A 145 10.29 0.84 -8.71
CA PHE A 145 9.00 0.17 -8.93
C PHE A 145 8.43 -0.46 -7.64
N LEU A 146 9.28 -1.01 -6.76
CA LEU A 146 8.86 -1.52 -5.44
C LEU A 146 8.25 -0.41 -4.57
N MET A 147 8.94 0.73 -4.46
CA MET A 147 8.46 1.90 -3.73
C MET A 147 7.12 2.39 -4.32
N LEU A 148 7.05 2.56 -5.63
CA LEU A 148 5.83 3.01 -6.31
C LEU A 148 4.67 2.05 -6.10
N ALA A 149 4.90 0.74 -6.17
CA ALA A 149 3.87 -0.27 -5.93
C ALA A 149 3.36 -0.22 -4.49
N ALA A 150 4.25 -0.17 -3.49
CA ALA A 150 3.86 -0.08 -2.09
C ALA A 150 3.02 1.18 -1.80
N LEU A 151 3.43 2.33 -2.32
CA LEU A 151 2.65 3.58 -2.21
C LEU A 151 1.32 3.49 -2.97
N ASN A 152 1.30 2.83 -4.12
CA ASN A 152 0.08 2.63 -4.90
C ASN A 152 -0.94 1.77 -4.15
N LEU A 153 -0.51 0.69 -3.48
CA LEU A 153 -1.38 -0.13 -2.64
C LEU A 153 -2.09 0.73 -1.58
N VAL A 154 -1.32 1.53 -0.82
CA VAL A 154 -1.86 2.41 0.22
C VAL A 154 -2.82 3.44 -0.36
N ALA A 155 -2.44 4.08 -1.47
CA ALA A 155 -3.25 5.11 -2.12
C ALA A 155 -4.58 4.55 -2.66
N CYS A 156 -4.56 3.35 -3.25
CA CYS A 156 -5.76 2.71 -3.78
C CYS A 156 -6.74 2.32 -2.67
N ILE A 157 -6.22 1.72 -1.58
CA ILE A 157 -7.04 1.36 -0.42
C ILE A 157 -7.66 2.63 0.16
N ALA A 158 -6.87 3.68 0.39
CA ALA A 158 -7.38 4.92 0.95
C ALA A 158 -8.42 5.62 0.02
N GLU A 159 -8.21 5.60 -1.31
CA GLU A 159 -9.14 6.18 -2.29
C GLU A 159 -10.48 5.42 -2.35
N THR A 160 -10.45 4.11 -2.11
CA THR A 160 -11.64 3.23 -2.22
C THR A 160 -12.28 2.91 -0.86
N ALA A 161 -11.75 3.49 0.22
CA ALA A 161 -12.20 3.25 1.57
C ALA A 161 -13.72 3.51 1.71
N PRO A 162 -14.51 2.54 2.20
CA PRO A 162 -15.95 2.73 2.34
C PRO A 162 -16.27 3.86 3.33
N GLN A 163 -17.25 4.71 3.00
CA GLN A 163 -17.65 5.77 3.92
C GLN A 163 -18.33 5.15 5.16
N ARG A 164 -17.90 5.55 6.37
CA ARG A 164 -18.63 5.23 7.60
C ARG A 164 -19.96 5.98 7.59
N VAL A 165 -21.05 5.29 7.28
CA VAL A 165 -22.40 5.82 7.47
C VAL A 165 -22.61 5.96 8.99
N ARG A 166 -22.71 7.19 9.50
CA ARG A 166 -23.14 7.39 10.89
C ARG A 166 -24.61 6.95 10.99
N PRO A 167 -24.98 6.05 11.92
CA PRO A 167 -26.39 5.86 12.24
C PRO A 167 -26.94 7.21 12.72
N LYS A 168 -28.11 7.60 12.19
CA LYS A 168 -28.86 8.79 12.64
C LYS A 168 -29.38 8.59 14.06
#